data_AF-A0A8H4V045-F1
#
_entry.id   AF-A0A8H4V045-F1
#
_cell.length_a   1.000
_cell.length_b   1.000
_cell.length_c   1.000
_cell.angle_alpha   90.00
_cell.angle_beta   90.00
_cell.angle_gamma   90.00
#
_symmetry.space_group_name_H-M   'P 1'
#
loop_
_entity.id
_entity.type
_entity.pdbx_description
1 polymer ?
#
loop_
_entity_poly.entity_id
_entity_poly.type
_entity_poly.pdbx_seq_one_letter_code
_entity_poly.pdbx_strand_id
1 'polypeptide(L)'
;MVYYFVSNVVSPSATIYVGKDKFENEELIKHGLESDVWEGETWENIPKELLEDCAQLTKANSIEGNKKDNITVIYTPWANLMKNASMATGQVSFHNPKQVKKAFVAVRQNPIVNRLNKTRVEKFPDLQAEKEEILKKQRKQEQRAREDKKLAEKKERQEREQMKWQKEHAYDDLFSEENMMESNNQDRGEDFLDDFIYVYHNHLDNHTPAKQQFTMSPDKQSSSAKSKKNKKKNQANKQQADNGQAAENDTQNK
;
A
#
# COMPACT_ATOMS: atom_id res chain seq x y z
N MET A 1 -23.87 21.44 -13.77
CA MET A 1 -22.91 22.37 -13.14
C MET A 1 -22.69 22.04 -11.67
N VAL A 2 -21.44 21.79 -11.31
CA VAL A 2 -21.01 21.37 -9.96
C VAL A 2 -20.02 22.39 -9.41
N TYR A 3 -20.21 22.78 -8.16
CA TYR A 3 -19.28 23.62 -7.41
C TYR A 3 -18.33 22.75 -6.62
N TYR A 4 -17.04 23.00 -6.76
CA TYR A 4 -15.99 22.39 -5.96
C TYR A 4 -15.49 23.39 -4.93
N PHE A 5 -15.32 22.95 -3.69
CA PHE A 5 -14.77 23.70 -2.58
C PHE A 5 -13.58 22.93 -2.02
N VAL A 6 -12.55 23.64 -1.59
CA VAL A 6 -11.40 23.03 -0.91
C VAL A 6 -11.40 23.51 0.54
N SER A 7 -11.45 22.58 1.48
CA SER A 7 -11.28 22.86 2.90
C SER A 7 -9.83 22.59 3.31
N ASN A 8 -9.15 23.66 3.72
CA ASN A 8 -7.77 23.64 4.21
C ASN A 8 -7.67 23.37 5.72
N VAL A 9 -8.78 23.04 6.37
CA VAL A 9 -8.84 22.84 7.82
C VAL A 9 -8.22 21.50 8.22
N VAL A 10 -8.29 20.53 7.32
CA VAL A 10 -7.72 19.20 7.49
C VAL A 10 -6.50 19.02 6.57
N SER A 11 -5.55 18.20 7.00
CA SER A 11 -4.39 17.80 6.22
C SER A 11 -4.43 16.29 6.03
N PRO A 12 -4.59 15.77 4.80
CA PRO A 12 -4.63 16.47 3.52
C PRO A 12 -5.92 17.30 3.31
N SER A 13 -5.84 18.36 2.49
CA SER A 13 -6.98 19.23 2.21
C SER A 13 -8.13 18.46 1.57
N ALA A 14 -9.33 18.60 2.13
CA ALA A 14 -10.51 17.89 1.65
C ALA A 14 -11.17 18.65 0.51
N THR A 15 -11.57 17.93 -0.54
CA THR A 15 -12.37 18.48 -1.63
C THR A 15 -13.84 18.16 -1.40
N ILE A 16 -14.70 19.18 -1.42
CA ILE A 16 -16.14 19.08 -1.23
C ILE A 16 -16.80 19.50 -2.54
N TYR A 17 -17.73 18.71 -3.06
CA TYR A 17 -18.48 19.05 -4.27
C TYR A 17 -19.97 19.19 -3.96
N VAL A 18 -20.62 20.17 -4.60
CA VAL A 18 -22.04 20.51 -4.37
C VAL A 18 -22.69 20.83 -5.71
N GLY A 19 -23.86 20.25 -6.00
CA GLY A 19 -24.62 20.58 -7.21
C GLY A 19 -25.32 21.94 -7.09
N LYS A 20 -25.50 22.62 -8.23
CA LYS A 20 -26.13 23.95 -8.28
C LYS A 20 -27.62 23.94 -7.96
N ASP A 21 -28.35 22.91 -8.40
CA ASP A 21 -29.79 22.74 -8.17
C ASP A 21 -30.11 21.25 -7.92
N LYS A 22 -31.36 20.96 -7.54
CA LYS A 22 -31.88 19.61 -7.33
C LYS A 22 -31.61 18.64 -8.48
N PHE A 23 -31.64 19.09 -9.73
CA PHE A 23 -31.40 18.21 -10.90
C PHE A 23 -29.93 17.77 -10.98
N GLU A 24 -29.01 18.70 -10.72
CA GLU A 24 -27.57 18.42 -10.67
C GLU A 24 -27.22 17.51 -9.49
N ASN A 25 -27.91 17.67 -8.37
CA ASN A 25 -27.77 16.78 -7.23
C ASN A 25 -28.23 15.35 -7.55
N GLU A 26 -29.26 15.17 -8.37
CA GLU A 26 -29.70 13.84 -8.82
C GLU A 26 -28.65 13.19 -9.72
N GLU A 27 -28.02 13.95 -10.61
CA GLU A 27 -26.92 13.45 -11.44
C GLU A 27 -25.69 13.08 -10.60
N LEU A 28 -25.33 13.92 -9.63
CA LEU A 28 -24.26 13.62 -8.66
C LEU A 28 -24.57 12.34 -7.88
N ILE A 29 -25.80 12.16 -7.41
CA ILE A 29 -26.22 10.95 -6.70
C ILE A 29 -26.18 9.74 -7.63
N LYS A 30 -26.55 9.86 -8.90
CA LYS A 30 -26.48 8.73 -9.84
C LYS A 30 -25.04 8.30 -10.15
N HIS A 31 -24.15 9.27 -10.22
CA HIS A 31 -22.75 9.07 -10.60
C HIS A 31 -21.77 9.03 -9.41
N GLY A 32 -22.27 9.05 -8.18
CA GLY A 32 -21.44 8.90 -6.98
C GLY A 32 -20.61 7.61 -6.99
N LEU A 33 -19.43 7.69 -6.38
CA LEU A 33 -18.50 6.58 -6.19
C LEU A 33 -18.55 6.11 -4.73
N GLU A 34 -18.20 4.85 -4.51
CA GLU A 34 -18.10 4.32 -3.15
C GLU A 34 -16.93 4.92 -2.35
N SER A 35 -15.92 5.45 -3.05
CA SER A 35 -14.76 6.17 -2.50
C SER A 35 -15.05 7.63 -2.13
N ASP A 36 -16.27 8.13 -2.36
CA ASP A 36 -16.62 9.54 -2.11
C ASP A 36 -16.64 9.90 -0.60
N VAL A 37 -16.49 8.91 0.27
CA VAL A 37 -16.23 9.13 1.69
C VAL A 37 -14.72 9.17 1.88
N TRP A 38 -14.17 10.37 2.12
CA TRP A 38 -12.78 10.70 2.45
C TRP A 38 -11.77 9.56 2.17
N GLU A 39 -11.00 9.71 1.09
CA GLU A 39 -9.93 8.78 0.71
C GLU A 39 -8.95 8.48 1.86
N GLY A 40 -9.13 7.32 2.50
CA GLY A 40 -8.19 6.77 3.48
C GLY A 40 -8.70 6.58 4.90
N GLU A 41 -9.85 7.15 5.28
CA GLU A 41 -10.45 6.94 6.60
C GLU A 41 -11.81 6.23 6.51
N THR A 42 -12.18 5.52 7.58
CA THR A 42 -13.53 4.96 7.66
C THR A 42 -14.53 6.11 7.81
N TRP A 43 -15.73 5.96 7.24
CA TRP A 43 -16.83 6.95 7.35
C TRP A 43 -17.17 7.37 8.79
N GLU A 44 -16.68 6.61 9.77
CA GLU A 44 -16.87 6.87 11.18
C GLU A 44 -15.90 7.89 11.75
N ASN A 45 -14.71 8.01 11.17
CA ASN A 45 -13.65 8.86 11.66
C ASN A 45 -13.47 10.09 10.76
N ILE A 46 -14.50 10.93 10.66
CA ILE A 46 -14.37 12.21 9.97
C ILE A 46 -14.08 13.30 11.03
N PRO A 47 -12.95 14.02 10.93
CA PRO A 47 -12.67 15.22 11.70
C PRO A 47 -13.86 16.16 11.83
N LYS A 48 -14.17 16.52 13.07
CA LYS A 48 -15.32 17.37 13.42
C LYS A 48 -15.29 18.71 12.71
N GLU A 49 -14.09 19.27 12.52
CA GLU A 49 -13.92 20.56 11.86
C GLU A 49 -14.33 20.51 10.38
N LEU A 50 -14.03 19.42 9.67
CA LEU A 50 -14.51 19.22 8.30
C LEU A 50 -16.03 19.01 8.26
N LEU A 51 -16.56 18.26 9.24
CA LEU A 51 -17.99 18.03 9.34
C LEU A 51 -18.75 19.34 9.59
N GLU A 52 -18.21 20.23 10.44
CA GLU A 52 -18.73 21.57 10.67
C GLU A 52 -18.69 22.41 9.39
N ASP A 53 -17.59 22.41 8.64
CA ASP A 53 -17.48 23.08 7.34
C ASP A 53 -18.57 22.62 6.36
N CYS A 54 -18.74 21.30 6.20
CA CYS A 54 -19.77 20.71 5.36
C CYS A 54 -21.19 21.08 5.82
N ALA A 55 -21.44 21.05 7.12
CA ALA A 55 -22.76 21.34 7.68
C ALA A 55 -23.12 22.84 7.55
N GLN A 56 -22.14 23.73 7.76
CA GLN A 56 -22.30 25.17 7.58
C GLN A 56 -22.54 25.54 6.11
N LEU A 57 -21.79 24.92 5.19
CA LEU A 57 -21.99 25.08 3.75
C LEU A 57 -23.38 24.60 3.32
N THR A 58 -23.81 23.43 3.80
CA THR A 58 -25.15 22.88 3.53
C THR A 58 -26.25 23.80 4.06
N LYS A 59 -26.11 24.33 5.28
CA LYS A 59 -27.06 25.30 5.85
C LYS A 59 -27.12 26.57 5.01
N ALA A 60 -25.98 27.12 4.58
CA ALA A 60 -25.91 28.34 3.80
C ALA A 60 -26.52 28.21 2.39
N ASN A 61 -26.38 27.04 1.76
CA ASN A 61 -26.90 26.76 0.43
C ASN A 61 -28.35 26.22 0.43
N SER A 62 -28.94 25.96 1.61
CA SER A 62 -30.31 25.48 1.73
C SER A 62 -31.32 26.63 1.71
N ILE A 63 -32.35 26.53 0.87
CA ILE A 63 -33.42 27.53 0.75
C ILE A 63 -34.19 27.69 2.06
N GLU A 64 -34.54 26.57 2.70
CA GLU A 64 -35.28 26.54 3.96
C GLU A 64 -34.34 26.59 5.18
N GLY A 65 -33.21 25.90 5.09
CA GLY A 65 -32.26 25.80 6.20
C GLY A 65 -31.49 27.08 6.50
N ASN A 66 -31.27 27.96 5.52
CA ASN A 66 -30.56 29.21 5.77
C ASN A 66 -31.35 30.16 6.71
N LYS A 67 -32.67 30.02 6.82
CA LYS A 67 -33.54 30.88 7.63
C LYS A 67 -33.86 30.33 9.02
N LYS A 68 -33.55 29.05 9.28
CA LYS A 68 -33.88 28.37 10.54
C LYS A 68 -32.64 28.21 11.41
N ASP A 69 -32.80 28.40 12.71
CA ASP A 69 -31.78 28.07 13.70
C ASP A 69 -31.96 26.64 14.22
N ASN A 70 -30.92 26.10 14.84
CA ASN A 70 -30.92 24.77 15.48
C ASN A 70 -31.28 23.65 14.50
N ILE A 71 -30.56 23.58 13.37
CA ILE A 71 -30.79 22.58 12.33
C ILE A 71 -29.93 21.36 12.59
N THR A 72 -30.49 20.18 12.34
CA THR A 72 -29.72 18.94 12.28
C THR A 72 -29.43 18.60 10.82
N VAL A 73 -28.16 18.58 10.46
CA VAL A 73 -27.70 18.09 9.16
C VAL A 73 -27.43 16.60 9.26
N ILE A 74 -27.93 15.84 8.29
CA ILE A 74 -27.73 14.40 8.23
C ILE A 74 -26.58 14.11 7.28
N TYR A 75 -25.67 13.23 7.69
CA TYR A 75 -24.62 12.71 6.81
C TYR A 75 -24.64 11.17 6.81
N THR A 76 -24.47 10.62 5.63
CA THR A 76 -24.52 9.17 5.35
C THR A 76 -23.56 8.87 4.21
N PRO A 77 -22.93 7.69 4.18
CA PRO A 77 -22.22 7.23 2.99
C PRO A 77 -23.17 7.12 1.80
N TRP A 78 -22.64 7.36 0.60
CA TRP A 78 -23.41 7.31 -0.65
C TRP A 78 -24.06 5.93 -0.89
N ALA A 79 -23.35 4.85 -0.58
CA ALA A 79 -23.84 3.47 -0.74
C ALA A 79 -25.14 3.17 0.04
N ASN A 80 -25.44 3.94 1.10
CA ASN A 80 -26.65 3.76 1.90
C ASN A 80 -27.86 4.52 1.35
N LEU A 81 -27.69 5.38 0.34
CA LEU A 81 -28.77 6.18 -0.21
C LEU A 81 -29.70 5.31 -1.08
N MET A 82 -31.01 5.42 -0.86
CA MET A 82 -32.05 4.80 -1.67
C MET A 82 -32.75 5.85 -2.53
N LYS A 83 -32.79 5.60 -3.83
CA LYS A 83 -33.61 6.34 -4.77
C LYS A 83 -34.43 5.37 -5.62
N ASN A 84 -35.75 5.50 -5.55
CA ASN A 84 -36.67 4.79 -6.44
C ASN A 84 -37.12 5.73 -7.57
N ALA A 85 -37.41 5.17 -8.75
CA ALA A 85 -37.89 5.95 -9.90
C ALA A 85 -39.23 6.67 -9.63
N SER A 86 -40.03 6.19 -8.68
CA SER A 86 -41.27 6.82 -8.26
C SER A 86 -41.09 7.99 -7.29
N MET A 87 -39.88 8.20 -6.74
CA MET A 87 -39.61 9.30 -5.80
C MET A 87 -39.43 10.61 -6.55
N ALA A 88 -40.04 11.69 -6.04
CA ALA A 88 -39.92 13.03 -6.62
C ALA A 88 -38.45 13.50 -6.62
N THR A 89 -38.12 14.42 -7.53
CA THR A 89 -36.81 15.06 -7.61
C THR A 89 -36.47 15.75 -6.28
N GLY A 90 -35.32 15.42 -5.69
CA GLY A 90 -34.88 15.90 -4.37
C GLY A 90 -35.34 15.03 -3.19
N GLN A 91 -36.24 14.06 -3.39
CA GLN A 91 -36.61 13.11 -2.35
C GLN A 91 -35.63 11.93 -2.32
N VAL A 92 -35.09 11.63 -1.15
CA VAL A 92 -34.18 10.50 -0.92
C VAL A 92 -34.63 9.70 0.30
N SER A 93 -34.40 8.39 0.28
CA SER A 93 -34.60 7.50 1.42
C SER A 93 -33.27 6.83 1.81
N PHE A 94 -33.25 6.07 2.90
CA PHE A 94 -32.07 5.33 3.37
C PHE A 94 -32.35 3.84 3.38
N HIS A 95 -31.36 3.01 3.02
CA HIS A 95 -31.47 1.55 3.16
C HIS A 95 -31.45 1.17 4.64
N ASN A 96 -30.44 1.65 5.35
CA ASN A 96 -30.20 1.37 6.76
C ASN A 96 -30.19 2.66 7.57
N PRO A 97 -31.17 2.87 8.48
CA PRO A 97 -31.21 4.06 9.34
C PRO A 97 -30.07 4.08 10.38
N LYS A 98 -29.41 2.94 10.63
CA LYS A 98 -28.27 2.84 11.57
C LYS A 98 -26.99 3.47 11.02
N GLN A 99 -26.84 3.54 9.69
CA GLN A 99 -25.68 4.14 9.02
C GLN A 99 -25.87 5.65 8.78
N VAL A 100 -26.80 6.26 9.51
CA VAL A 100 -27.14 7.67 9.40
C VAL A 100 -26.67 8.39 10.67
N LYS A 101 -25.80 9.38 10.49
CA LYS A 101 -25.33 10.22 11.60
C LYS A 101 -25.85 11.64 11.45
N LYS A 102 -25.93 12.33 12.58
CA LYS A 102 -26.53 13.66 12.73
C LYS A 102 -25.49 14.63 13.25
N ALA A 103 -25.34 15.77 12.57
CA ALA A 103 -24.53 16.90 12.98
C ALA A 103 -25.45 18.06 13.36
N PHE A 104 -25.34 18.55 14.59
CA PHE A 104 -26.17 19.66 15.06
C PHE A 104 -25.49 21.00 14.77
N VAL A 105 -26.21 21.91 14.11
CA VAL A 105 -25.74 23.26 13.79
C VAL A 105 -26.71 24.28 14.36
N ALA A 106 -26.31 24.92 15.46
CA ALA A 106 -27.10 25.96 16.11
C ALA A 106 -27.27 27.19 15.20
N VAL A 107 -26.15 27.86 14.89
CA VAL A 107 -26.13 29.15 14.18
C VAL A 107 -25.22 29.04 12.96
N ARG A 108 -25.56 29.82 11.93
CA ARG A 108 -24.72 29.97 10.74
C ARG A 108 -23.45 30.74 11.09
N GLN A 109 -22.29 30.17 10.76
CA GLN A 109 -21.01 30.86 10.91
C GLN A 109 -20.53 31.46 9.59
N ASN A 110 -20.71 32.78 9.44
CA ASN A 110 -20.29 33.51 8.24
C ASN A 110 -18.77 33.42 7.94
N PRO A 111 -17.85 33.38 8.93
CA PRO A 111 -16.42 33.25 8.66
C PRO A 111 -16.07 31.97 7.88
N ILE A 112 -16.67 30.84 8.26
CA ILE A 112 -16.45 29.53 7.62
C ILE A 112 -16.96 29.55 6.18
N VAL A 113 -18.19 30.03 5.98
CA VAL A 113 -18.80 30.11 4.64
C VAL A 113 -18.00 31.05 3.73
N ASN A 114 -17.55 32.19 4.24
CA ASN A 114 -16.74 33.13 3.46
C ASN A 114 -15.36 32.57 3.11
N ARG A 115 -14.76 31.77 4.00
CA ARG A 115 -13.50 31.06 3.72
C ARG A 115 -13.70 30.05 2.59
N LEU A 116 -14.74 29.22 2.66
CA LEU A 116 -15.03 28.21 1.64
C LEU A 116 -15.42 28.83 0.30
N ASN A 117 -16.19 29.93 0.29
CA ASN A 117 -16.55 30.60 -0.95
C ASN A 117 -15.34 31.17 -1.73
N LYS A 118 -14.20 31.44 -1.06
CA LYS A 118 -12.96 31.84 -1.74
C LYS A 118 -12.32 30.70 -2.51
N THR A 119 -12.52 29.45 -2.09
CA THR A 119 -11.99 28.25 -2.76
C THR A 119 -12.99 27.64 -3.74
N ARG A 120 -14.10 28.32 -4.01
CA ARG A 120 -15.14 27.86 -4.94
C ARG A 120 -14.61 27.85 -6.37
N VAL A 121 -14.59 26.67 -6.97
CA VAL A 121 -14.27 26.45 -8.38
C VAL A 121 -15.50 25.89 -9.07
N GLU A 122 -15.95 26.56 -10.12
CA GLU A 122 -17.06 26.09 -10.95
C GLU A 122 -16.50 25.20 -12.04
N LYS A 123 -17.01 23.97 -12.15
CA LYS A 123 -16.66 23.07 -13.23
C LYS A 123 -17.93 22.50 -13.86
N PHE A 124 -17.79 22.08 -15.12
CA PHE A 124 -18.75 21.23 -15.82
C PHE A 124 -18.08 19.88 -16.08
N PRO A 125 -17.90 19.03 -15.04
CA PRO A 125 -17.33 17.71 -15.25
C PRO A 125 -18.39 16.82 -15.90
N ASP A 126 -17.98 16.09 -16.93
CA ASP A 126 -18.76 14.97 -17.46
C ASP A 126 -18.67 13.79 -16.48
N LEU A 127 -19.46 13.85 -15.41
CA LEU A 127 -19.49 12.89 -14.30
C LEU A 127 -19.64 11.43 -14.76
N GLN A 128 -20.30 11.22 -15.91
CA GLN A 128 -20.51 9.90 -16.49
C GLN A 128 -19.20 9.28 -17.01
N ALA A 129 -18.41 10.08 -17.73
CA ALA A 129 -17.16 9.63 -18.33
C ALA A 129 -16.11 9.34 -17.25
N GLU A 130 -16.02 10.20 -16.23
CA GLU A 130 -15.09 10.02 -15.11
C GLU A 130 -15.40 8.74 -14.31
N LYS A 131 -16.69 8.49 -14.02
CA LYS A 131 -17.11 7.24 -13.36
C LYS A 131 -16.78 6.01 -14.18
N GLU A 132 -17.03 6.05 -15.49
CA GLU A 132 -16.73 4.92 -16.37
C GLU A 132 -15.21 4.66 -16.44
N GLU A 133 -14.39 5.71 -16.49
CA GLU A 133 -12.94 5.56 -16.45
C GLU A 133 -12.44 4.97 -15.13
N ILE A 134 -12.96 5.43 -14.00
CA ILE A 134 -12.60 4.92 -12.67
C ILE A 134 -12.98 3.45 -12.56
N LEU A 135 -14.21 3.10 -12.96
CA LEU A 135 -14.70 1.72 -12.94
C LEU A 135 -13.91 0.83 -13.91
N LYS A 136 -13.54 1.34 -15.09
CA LYS A 136 -12.70 0.62 -16.06
C LYS A 136 -11.28 0.40 -15.52
N LYS A 137 -10.70 1.38 -14.83
CA LYS A 137 -9.40 1.25 -14.15
C LYS A 137 -9.46 0.21 -13.04
N GLN A 138 -10.51 0.23 -12.21
CA GLN A 138 -10.74 -0.77 -11.16
C GLN A 138 -10.87 -2.18 -11.75
N ARG A 139 -11.71 -2.37 -12.77
CA ARG A 139 -11.84 -3.67 -13.46
C ARG A 139 -10.49 -4.14 -14.04
N LYS A 140 -9.71 -3.24 -14.64
CA LYS A 140 -8.39 -3.58 -15.19
C LYS A 140 -7.37 -3.92 -14.09
N GLN A 141 -7.47 -3.31 -12.91
CA GLN A 141 -6.63 -3.65 -11.76
C GLN A 141 -7.02 -5.01 -11.18
N GLU A 142 -8.31 -5.28 -11.04
CA GLU A 142 -8.82 -6.57 -10.57
C GLU A 142 -8.45 -7.72 -11.53
N GLN A 143 -8.59 -7.49 -12.84
CA GLN A 143 -8.15 -8.45 -13.86
C GLN A 143 -6.65 -8.73 -13.75
N ARG A 144 -5.82 -7.69 -13.67
CA ARG A 144 -4.36 -7.86 -13.46
C ARG A 144 -4.06 -8.61 -12.16
N ALA A 145 -4.69 -8.26 -11.05
CA ALA A 145 -4.50 -8.97 -9.78
C ALA A 145 -4.93 -10.44 -9.85
N ARG A 146 -5.98 -10.75 -10.62
CA ARG A 146 -6.43 -12.15 -10.84
C ARG A 146 -5.48 -12.91 -11.75
N GLU A 147 -4.95 -12.28 -12.79
CA GLU A 147 -3.95 -12.86 -13.68
C GLU A 147 -2.62 -13.11 -12.95
N ASP A 148 -2.17 -12.16 -12.14
CA ASP A 148 -0.97 -12.28 -11.32
C ASP A 148 -1.09 -13.42 -10.30
N LYS A 149 -2.26 -13.55 -9.63
CA LYS A 149 -2.55 -14.69 -8.74
C LYS A 149 -2.51 -16.03 -9.49
N LYS A 150 -3.12 -16.12 -10.67
CA LYS A 150 -3.10 -17.33 -11.51
C LYS A 150 -1.70 -17.68 -11.97
N LEU A 151 -0.89 -16.69 -12.35
CA LEU A 151 0.48 -16.88 -12.80
C LEU A 151 1.38 -17.34 -11.65
N ALA A 152 1.22 -16.76 -10.46
CA ALA A 152 1.93 -17.18 -9.26
C ALA A 152 1.60 -18.63 -8.88
N GLU A 153 0.32 -19.01 -8.87
CA GLU A 153 -0.13 -20.37 -8.60
C GLU A 153 0.38 -21.38 -9.66
N LYS A 154 0.44 -20.98 -10.94
CA LYS A 154 0.99 -21.81 -12.01
C LYS A 154 2.49 -22.03 -11.84
N LYS A 155 3.26 -20.99 -11.49
CA LYS A 155 4.70 -21.10 -11.22
C LYS A 155 4.98 -22.00 -10.01
N GLU A 156 4.25 -21.81 -8.91
CA GLU A 156 4.41 -22.66 -7.72
C GLU A 156 4.09 -24.13 -8.02
N ARG A 157 3.08 -24.39 -8.85
CA ARG A 157 2.75 -25.75 -9.30
C ARG A 157 3.86 -26.35 -10.15
N GLN A 158 4.41 -25.59 -11.11
CA GLN A 158 5.52 -26.03 -11.95
C GLN A 158 6.78 -26.32 -11.13
N GLU A 159 7.12 -25.46 -10.16
CA GLU A 159 8.26 -25.70 -9.26
C GLU A 159 8.05 -26.95 -8.40
N ARG A 160 6.83 -27.18 -7.91
CA ARG A 160 6.48 -28.38 -7.14
C ARG A 160 6.53 -29.65 -8.00
N GLU A 161 6.06 -29.58 -9.24
CA GLU A 161 6.14 -30.65 -10.22
C GLU A 161 7.59 -30.95 -10.61
N GLN A 162 8.42 -29.93 -10.84
CA GLN A 162 9.85 -30.11 -11.13
C GLN A 162 10.59 -30.71 -9.93
N MET A 163 10.31 -30.27 -8.71
CA MET A 163 10.90 -30.85 -7.49
C MET A 163 10.46 -32.30 -7.27
N LYS A 164 9.21 -32.65 -7.60
CA LYS A 164 8.74 -34.03 -7.58
C LYS A 164 9.43 -34.86 -8.66
N TRP A 165 9.46 -34.35 -9.89
CA TRP A 165 10.12 -34.99 -11.02
C TRP A 165 11.60 -35.23 -10.74
N GLN A 166 12.34 -34.24 -10.21
CA GLN A 166 13.74 -34.41 -9.83
C GLN A 166 13.92 -35.46 -8.73
N LYS A 167 13.03 -35.51 -7.74
CA LYS A 167 13.08 -36.56 -6.70
C LYS A 167 12.78 -37.94 -7.29
N GLU A 168 11.73 -38.07 -8.10
CA GLU A 168 11.32 -39.33 -8.71
C GLU A 168 12.36 -39.83 -9.73
N HIS A 169 12.92 -38.95 -10.56
CA HIS A 169 13.97 -39.29 -11.53
C HIS A 169 15.32 -39.55 -10.84
N ALA A 170 15.60 -38.91 -9.71
CA ALA A 170 16.76 -39.29 -8.90
C ALA A 170 16.60 -40.71 -8.30
N TYR A 171 15.38 -41.15 -7.98
CA TYR A 171 15.14 -42.53 -7.56
C TYR A 171 15.20 -43.51 -8.74
N ASP A 172 14.68 -43.15 -9.92
CA ASP A 172 14.72 -44.01 -11.11
C ASP A 172 16.16 -44.23 -11.62
N ASP A 173 16.99 -43.18 -11.63
CA ASP A 173 18.39 -43.25 -12.02
C ASP A 173 19.27 -43.98 -10.98
N LEU A 174 18.85 -44.03 -9.71
CA LEU A 174 19.48 -44.83 -8.65
C LEU A 174 19.17 -46.34 -8.74
N PHE A 175 18.10 -46.72 -9.45
CA PHE A 175 17.65 -48.11 -9.60
C PHE A 175 17.74 -48.63 -11.05
N SER A 176 18.37 -47.88 -11.96
CA SER A 176 18.71 -48.38 -13.29
C SER A 176 19.78 -49.50 -13.18
N GLU A 177 19.63 -50.59 -13.93
CA GLU A 177 20.57 -51.73 -13.90
C GLU A 177 22.01 -51.31 -14.19
N GLU A 178 22.22 -50.27 -14.98
CA GLU A 178 23.53 -49.72 -15.33
C GLU A 178 24.21 -49.02 -14.14
N ASN A 179 23.53 -48.09 -13.45
CA ASN A 179 24.08 -47.43 -12.26
C ASN A 179 24.20 -48.36 -11.05
N MET A 180 23.31 -49.36 -10.95
CA MET A 180 23.36 -50.39 -9.90
C MET A 180 24.52 -51.39 -10.14
N MET A 181 24.93 -51.60 -11.39
CA MET A 181 26.15 -52.35 -11.74
C MET A 181 27.43 -51.52 -11.59
N GLU A 182 27.44 -50.21 -11.87
CA GLU A 182 28.61 -49.35 -11.61
C GLU A 182 28.88 -49.13 -10.10
N SER A 183 27.84 -49.18 -9.28
CA SER A 183 27.94 -49.08 -7.81
C SER A 183 28.17 -50.42 -7.11
N ASN A 184 28.11 -51.55 -7.84
CA ASN A 184 28.46 -52.86 -7.32
C ASN A 184 29.98 -53.05 -7.26
N ASN A 185 30.51 -53.36 -6.08
CA ASN A 185 31.95 -53.51 -5.84
C ASN A 185 32.52 -54.89 -6.30
N GLN A 186 31.70 -55.74 -6.91
CA GLN A 186 32.05 -57.13 -7.24
C GLN A 186 32.79 -57.31 -8.58
N ASP A 187 32.64 -56.39 -9.54
CA ASP A 187 33.26 -56.47 -10.89
C ASP A 187 34.37 -55.42 -11.12
N ARG A 188 35.01 -54.94 -10.04
CA ARG A 188 36.18 -54.07 -10.17
C ARG A 188 37.43 -54.91 -10.41
N GLY A 189 38.08 -54.72 -11.56
CA GLY A 189 39.38 -55.33 -11.85
C GLY A 189 40.46 -54.92 -10.84
N GLU A 190 41.52 -55.72 -10.72
CA GLU A 190 42.65 -55.53 -9.77
C GLU A 190 43.33 -54.15 -9.89
N ASP A 191 43.08 -53.39 -10.96
CA ASP A 191 43.63 -52.06 -11.22
C ASP A 191 42.92 -50.91 -10.45
N PHE A 192 41.85 -51.19 -9.70
CA PHE A 192 41.12 -50.16 -8.93
C PHE A 192 41.95 -49.53 -7.79
N LEU A 193 43.06 -50.17 -7.39
CA LEU A 193 43.94 -49.70 -6.31
C LEU A 193 45.11 -48.84 -6.80
N ASP A 194 45.41 -48.80 -8.09
CA ASP A 194 46.61 -48.11 -8.59
C ASP A 194 46.46 -46.57 -8.54
N ASP A 195 45.27 -46.03 -8.81
CA ASP A 195 45.05 -44.56 -8.75
C ASP A 195 44.97 -44.02 -7.31
N PHE A 196 44.87 -44.87 -6.29
CA PHE A 196 44.95 -44.46 -4.88
C PHE A 196 46.40 -44.42 -4.35
N ILE A 197 47.32 -45.18 -4.96
CA ILE A 197 48.72 -45.26 -4.50
C ILE A 197 49.64 -44.21 -5.17
N TYR A 198 49.35 -43.77 -6.39
CA TYR A 198 50.22 -42.81 -7.09
C TYR A 198 50.19 -41.36 -6.56
N VAL A 199 49.24 -41.00 -5.69
CA VAL A 199 49.21 -39.68 -5.04
C VAL A 199 50.10 -39.64 -3.79
N TYR A 200 50.39 -40.78 -3.15
CA TYR A 200 51.20 -40.83 -1.92
C TYR A 200 52.71 -40.98 -2.15
N HIS A 201 53.15 -41.32 -3.37
CA HIS A 201 54.57 -41.56 -3.65
C HIS A 201 55.34 -40.33 -4.19
N ASN A 202 54.66 -39.22 -4.48
CA ASN A 202 55.30 -37.99 -4.99
C ASN A 202 55.47 -36.87 -3.93
N HIS A 203 55.23 -37.14 -2.65
CA HIS A 203 55.23 -36.10 -1.61
C HIS A 203 56.23 -36.28 -0.46
N LEU A 204 57.15 -37.23 -0.59
CA LEU A 204 58.25 -37.44 0.35
C LEU A 204 59.51 -37.66 -0.47
N ASP A 205 60.16 -36.57 -0.87
CA ASP A 205 61.62 -36.42 -0.93
C ASP A 205 61.98 -35.16 -1.72
N ASN A 206 62.12 -34.04 -1.00
CA ASN A 206 63.30 -33.17 -1.07
C ASN A 206 63.10 -31.94 -0.18
N HIS A 207 63.82 -31.96 0.94
CA HIS A 207 63.80 -30.93 1.96
C HIS A 207 65.00 -29.98 1.78
N THR A 208 64.73 -28.65 1.81
CA THR A 208 65.57 -27.52 2.31
C THR A 208 66.77 -26.98 1.46
N PRO A 209 67.24 -25.70 1.65
CA PRO A 209 66.54 -24.44 1.97
C PRO A 209 67.08 -23.14 1.27
N ALA A 210 66.32 -22.03 1.47
CA ALA A 210 66.77 -20.63 1.65
C ALA A 210 67.18 -19.76 0.43
N LYS A 211 66.42 -18.68 0.12
CA LYS A 211 66.56 -17.29 0.62
C LYS A 211 65.79 -16.28 -0.28
N GLN A 212 65.08 -15.34 0.36
CA GLN A 212 64.88 -13.91 -0.03
C GLN A 212 64.16 -13.63 -1.37
N GLN A 213 63.20 -12.69 -1.54
CA GLN A 213 62.92 -11.40 -0.91
C GLN A 213 61.61 -10.82 -1.52
N PHE A 214 60.97 -9.86 -0.83
CA PHE A 214 59.97 -8.86 -1.32
C PHE A 214 58.62 -9.39 -1.86
N THR A 215 57.41 -8.87 -1.59
CA THR A 215 56.86 -7.73 -0.84
C THR A 215 55.36 -8.01 -0.66
N MET A 216 54.81 -7.76 0.53
CA MET A 216 53.35 -7.79 0.77
C MET A 216 52.68 -6.54 0.18
N SER A 217 51.69 -6.74 -0.69
CA SER A 217 50.57 -5.82 -0.90
C SER A 217 49.28 -6.57 -0.50
N PRO A 218 48.41 -5.98 0.34
CA PRO A 218 47.29 -6.68 0.93
C PRO A 218 46.05 -6.54 0.06
N ASP A 219 45.34 -7.63 -0.23
CA ASP A 219 43.92 -7.52 -0.48
C ASP A 219 43.13 -8.79 -0.14
N LYS A 220 42.18 -8.58 0.77
CA LYS A 220 40.86 -9.23 0.88
C LYS A 220 40.80 -10.65 1.49
N GLN A 221 41.00 -10.67 2.80
CA GLN A 221 40.18 -11.50 3.69
C GLN A 221 38.89 -10.75 4.10
N SER A 222 37.80 -11.50 4.23
CA SER A 222 36.56 -11.21 4.96
C SER A 222 35.44 -10.42 4.23
N SER A 223 34.44 -11.16 3.74
CA SER A 223 33.09 -10.62 3.50
C SER A 223 31.98 -11.36 4.26
N SER A 224 32.31 -12.11 5.32
CA SER A 224 31.33 -12.65 6.28
C SER A 224 31.11 -11.77 7.53
N ALA A 225 31.72 -10.58 7.60
CA ALA A 225 31.60 -9.65 8.74
C ALA A 225 30.69 -8.42 8.50
N LYS A 226 29.82 -8.43 7.47
CA LYS A 226 28.95 -7.27 7.13
C LYS A 226 27.54 -7.28 7.75
N SER A 227 27.12 -8.32 8.46
CA SER A 227 25.74 -8.35 9.02
C SER A 227 25.61 -7.94 10.50
N LYS A 228 26.70 -7.96 11.29
CA LYS A 228 26.63 -7.67 12.74
C LYS A 228 27.08 -6.27 13.18
N LYS A 229 27.72 -5.46 12.32
CA LYS A 229 28.16 -4.08 12.65
C LYS A 229 27.11 -2.99 12.35
N ASN A 230 26.17 -3.22 11.43
CA ASN A 230 25.11 -2.24 11.12
C ASN A 230 23.99 -2.18 12.16
N LYS A 231 23.86 -3.18 13.04
CA LYS A 231 22.86 -3.17 14.12
C LYS A 231 23.31 -2.35 15.34
N LYS A 232 24.62 -2.12 15.53
CA LYS A 232 25.16 -1.31 16.64
C LYS A 232 25.37 0.18 16.31
N LYS A 233 25.50 0.57 15.04
CA LYS A 233 25.62 1.99 14.65
C LYS A 233 24.29 2.75 14.65
N ASN A 234 23.16 2.08 14.38
CA ASN A 234 21.84 2.72 14.40
C ASN A 234 21.26 2.94 15.80
N GLN A 235 21.82 2.32 16.84
CA GLN A 235 21.42 2.60 18.24
C GLN A 235 22.21 3.75 18.86
N ALA A 236 23.45 4.01 18.43
CA ALA A 236 24.24 5.16 18.91
C ALA A 236 23.77 6.49 18.28
N ASN A 237 23.35 6.50 17.01
CA ASN A 237 22.83 7.70 16.35
C ASN A 237 21.43 8.14 16.83
N LYS A 238 20.73 7.30 17.61
CA LYS A 238 19.44 7.66 18.21
C LYS A 238 19.60 8.34 19.58
N GLN A 239 20.77 8.23 20.22
CA GLN A 239 21.05 8.86 21.52
C GLN A 239 21.80 10.20 21.41
N GLN A 240 22.40 10.52 20.26
CA GLN A 240 23.00 11.84 20.02
C GLN A 240 22.06 12.88 19.40
N ALA A 241 20.91 12.46 18.86
CA ALA A 241 19.88 13.39 18.38
C ALA A 241 19.01 13.97 19.51
N ASP A 242 18.76 13.21 20.58
CA ASP A 242 17.99 13.68 21.75
C ASP A 242 18.78 14.64 22.67
N ASN A 243 20.11 14.57 22.70
CA ASN A 243 20.92 15.48 23.51
C ASN A 243 21.29 16.80 22.79
N GLY A 244 20.96 16.94 21.50
CA GLY A 244 21.20 18.18 20.73
C GLY A 244 20.05 19.19 20.81
N GLN A 245 18.83 18.76 21.17
CA GLN A 245 17.68 19.65 21.33
C GLN A 245 17.52 20.22 22.75
N ALA A 246 18.33 19.78 23.71
CA ALA A 246 18.34 20.33 25.07
C ALA A 246 19.30 21.52 25.26
N ALA A 247 20.20 21.81 24.31
CA ALA A 247 21.23 22.85 24.44
C ALA A 247 20.94 24.17 23.69
N GLU A 248 19.89 24.24 22.86
CA GLU A 248 19.52 25.48 22.15
C GLU A 248 18.43 26.31 22.85
N ASN A 249 17.78 25.80 23.91
CA ASN A 249 16.75 26.53 24.65
C ASN A 249 17.26 27.35 25.86
N ASP A 250 18.55 27.27 26.21
CA ASP A 250 19.12 28.00 27.36
C ASP A 250 19.92 29.25 26.98
N THR A 251 19.86 29.69 25.71
CA THR A 251 20.54 30.93 25.25
C THR A 251 19.60 32.03 24.79
N GLN A 252 18.28 31.90 25.01
CA GLN A 252 17.28 32.95 24.70
C GLN A 252 16.54 33.50 25.92
N ASN A 253 17.03 33.26 27.13
CA ASN A 253 16.48 33.91 28.33
C ASN A 253 17.60 34.50 29.20
N LYS A 254 18.18 35.59 28.70
CA LYS A 254 18.85 36.63 29.48
C LYS A 254 18.57 37.99 28.84
#